data_AF-A0A224Y3G1-F1
#
_entry.id   AF-A0A224Y3G1-F1
#
_cell.length_a   1.000
_cell.length_b   1.000
_cell.length_c   1.000
_cell.angle_alpha   90.00
_cell.angle_beta   90.00
_cell.angle_gamma   90.00
#
_symmetry.space_group_name_H-M   'P 1'
#
loop_
_entity.id
_entity.type
_entity.pdbx_description
1 polymer ?
#
loop_
_entity_poly.entity_id
_entity_poly.type
_entity_poly.pdbx_seq_one_letter_code
_entity_poly.pdbx_strand_id
1 'polypeptide(L)' 'PKKIIGATDEISEELHFYVVWEKDEHIIGIHLCPNSIVKKYFPQVLLRYYEQSIVWIDNESDNISQRSADLKDTDESSD' A
#
# COMPACT_ATOMS: atom_id res chain seq x y z
N PRO A 1 -11.95 7.03 7.06
CA PRO A 1 -10.62 6.43 6.80
C PRO A 1 -9.62 7.48 6.32
N LYS A 2 -8.37 7.37 6.76
CA LYS A 2 -7.31 8.35 6.50
C LYS A 2 -6.55 8.05 5.22
N LYS A 3 -6.03 6.82 5.10
CA LYS A 3 -5.21 6.35 3.99
C LYS A 3 -5.24 4.83 3.89
N ILE A 4 -4.84 4.32 2.73
CA ILE A 4 -4.45 2.92 2.54
C ILE A 4 -2.93 2.86 2.63
N ILE A 5 -2.40 1.83 3.28
CA ILE A 5 -0.95 1.64 3.46
C ILE A 5 -0.39 0.42 2.75
N GLY A 6 -1.26 -0.38 2.13
CA GLY A 6 -0.86 -1.55 1.37
C GLY A 6 -2.08 -2.28 0.81
N ALA A 7 -1.80 -3.19 -0.11
CA ALA A 7 -2.78 -4.07 -0.73
C ALA A 7 -2.23 -5.50 -0.77
N THR A 8 -3.11 -6.50 -0.76
CA THR A 8 -2.76 -7.92 -0.86
C THR A 8 -3.89 -8.68 -1.54
N ASP A 9 -3.55 -9.65 -2.39
CA ASP A 9 -4.43 -10.63 -3.03
C ASP A 9 -4.22 -12.05 -2.49
N GLU A 10 -3.39 -12.23 -1.46
CA GLU A 10 -3.02 -13.55 -0.92
C GLU A 10 -4.12 -14.18 -0.05
N ILE A 11 -5.11 -13.39 0.36
CA ILE A 11 -6.09 -13.78 1.39
C ILE A 11 -7.36 -14.36 0.76
N SER A 12 -7.74 -13.91 -0.44
CA SER A 12 -8.86 -14.45 -1.20
C SER A 12 -8.72 -14.11 -2.69
N GLU A 13 -9.68 -14.57 -3.50
CA GLU A 13 -9.75 -14.23 -4.93
C GLU A 13 -10.01 -12.73 -5.20
N GLU A 14 -10.23 -11.91 -4.17
CA GLU A 14 -10.41 -10.47 -4.29
C GLU A 14 -9.23 -9.71 -3.64
N LEU A 15 -8.81 -8.62 -4.28
CA LEU A 15 -7.84 -7.68 -3.71
C LEU A 15 -8.36 -7.08 -2.40
N HIS A 16 -7.51 -7.05 -1.38
CA HIS A 16 -7.76 -6.43 -0.09
C HIS A 16 -6.80 -5.27 0.15
N PHE A 17 -7.23 -4.32 0.98
CA PHE A 17 -6.47 -3.13 1.34
C PHE A 17 -6.35 -2.97 2.85
N TYR A 18 -5.17 -2.60 3.33
CA TYR A 18 -4.95 -2.20 4.73
C TYR A 18 -5.34 -0.73 4.89
N VAL A 19 -6.53 -0.48 5.43
CA VAL A 19 -7.12 0.85 5.61
C VAL A 19 -6.83 1.36 7.02
N VAL A 20 -6.16 2.52 7.11
CA VAL A 20 -5.91 3.22 8.37
C VAL A 20 -7.09 4.12 8.72
N TRP A 21 -7.53 4.04 9.97
CA TRP A 21 -8.58 4.88 10.56
C TRP A 21 -7.95 5.87 11.54
N GLU A 22 -8.35 7.12 11.43
CA GLU A 22 -7.84 8.22 12.26
C GLU A 22 -9.02 8.97 12.86
N LYS A 23 -8.87 9.39 14.11
CA LYS A 23 -9.78 10.29 14.80
C LYS A 23 -8.96 11.26 15.64
N ASP A 24 -9.23 12.55 15.54
CA ASP A 24 -8.55 13.59 16.31
C ASP A 24 -7.01 13.48 16.19
N GLU A 25 -6.51 13.27 14.97
CA GLU A 25 -5.08 13.07 14.63
C GLU A 25 -4.42 11.79 15.20
N HIS A 26 -5.18 10.95 15.90
CA HIS A 26 -4.71 9.67 16.43
C HIS A 26 -5.16 8.51 15.55
N ILE A 27 -4.23 7.58 15.25
CA ILE A 27 -4.58 6.33 14.58
C ILE A 27 -5.37 5.47 15.57
N ILE A 28 -6.60 5.15 15.20
CA ILE A 28 -7.51 4.33 16.02
C ILE A 28 -7.57 2.87 15.58
N GLY A 29 -7.05 2.55 14.39
CA GLY A 29 -6.98 1.17 13.93
C GLY A 29 -6.57 1.02 12.47
N ILE A 30 -6.20 -0.22 12.13
CA ILE A 30 -5.89 -0.64 10.76
C ILE A 30 -6.74 -1.88 10.50
N HIS A 31 -7.54 -1.83 9.44
CA HIS A 31 -8.41 -2.94 9.07
C HIS A 31 -8.11 -3.38 7.64
N LEU A 32 -8.14 -4.68 7.43
CA LEU A 32 -8.15 -5.25 6.10
C LEU A 32 -9.56 -5.16 5.52
N CYS A 33 -9.70 -4.53 4.36
CA CYS A 33 -10.99 -4.33 3.71
C CYS A 33 -10.97 -4.86 2.27
N PRO A 34 -11.99 -5.58 1.83
CA PRO A 34 -12.08 -6.03 0.44
C PRO A 34 -12.27 -4.84 -0.51
N ASN A 35 -11.73 -4.94 -1.71
CA ASN A 35 -11.77 -3.91 -2.75
C ASN A 35 -13.20 -3.42 -3.03
N SER A 36 -14.17 -4.31 -3.06
CA SER A 36 -15.60 -4.02 -3.25
C SER A 36 -16.14 -3.02 -2.23
N ILE A 37 -15.71 -3.10 -0.97
CA ILE A 37 -16.09 -2.18 0.10
C ILE A 37 -15.32 -0.86 -0.05
N VAL A 38 -14.02 -0.91 -0.27
CA VAL A 38 -13.17 0.29 -0.38
C VAL A 38 -13.60 1.15 -1.58
N LYS A 39 -13.83 0.54 -2.74
CA LYS A 39 -14.29 1.21 -3.97
C LYS A 39 -15.65 1.89 -3.77
N LYS A 40 -16.55 1.27 -3.01
CA LYS A 40 -17.91 1.78 -2.79
C LYS A 40 -17.94 2.95 -1.80
N TYR A 41 -17.22 2.83 -0.68
CA TYR A 41 -17.37 3.77 0.43
C TYR A 41 -16.24 4.80 0.51
N PHE A 42 -15.04 4.48 0.02
CA PHE A 42 -13.85 5.33 0.19
C PHE A 42 -13.09 5.56 -1.14
N PRO A 43 -13.76 5.87 -2.26
CA PRO A 43 -13.14 5.91 -3.59
C PRO A 43 -11.99 6.93 -3.70
N GLN A 44 -12.09 8.07 -3.00
CA GLN A 44 -11.03 9.09 -3.03
C GLN A 44 -9.76 8.66 -2.30
N VAL A 45 -9.91 7.87 -1.23
CA VAL A 45 -8.76 7.31 -0.50
C VAL A 45 -8.07 6.25 -1.35
N LEU A 46 -8.86 5.45 -2.08
CA LEU A 46 -8.35 4.45 -3.03
C LEU A 46 -7.60 5.10 -4.20
N LEU A 47 -8.17 6.17 -4.77
CA LEU A 47 -7.54 6.88 -5.87
C LEU A 47 -6.19 7.47 -5.45
N ARG A 48 -6.15 8.16 -4.30
CA ARG A 48 -4.90 8.71 -3.75
C ARG A 48 -3.83 7.63 -3.53
N TYR A 49 -4.23 6.44 -3.07
CA TYR A 49 -3.31 5.32 -2.92
C TYR A 49 -2.71 4.90 -4.25
N TYR A 50 -3.53 4.76 -5.30
CA TYR A 50 -3.02 4.44 -6.63
C TYR A 50 -2.13 5.55 -7.19
N GLU A 51 -2.53 6.82 -7.10
CA GLU A 51 -1.73 7.97 -7.55
C GLU A 51 -0.33 7.98 -6.92
N GLN A 52 -0.22 7.62 -5.64
CA GLN A 52 1.04 7.54 -4.91
C GLN A 52 1.87 6.29 -5.21
N SER A 53 1.24 5.25 -5.78
CA SER A 53 1.84 3.93 -6.00
C SER A 53 2.10 3.61 -7.48
N ILE A 54 1.85 4.55 -8.39
CA ILE A 54 2.13 4.36 -9.82
C ILE A 54 3.65 4.27 -10.03
N VAL A 55 4.07 3.17 -10.64
CA VAL A 55 5.43 2.99 -11.13
C VAL A 55 5.33 2.73 -12.63
N TRP A 56 6.05 3.51 -13.42
CA TRP A 56 6.19 3.28 -14.86
C TRP A 56 7.26 2.21 -15.06
N ILE A 57 6.93 1.17 -15.81
CA ILE A 57 7.85 0.09 -16.17
C ILE A 57 8.06 0.18 -17.68
N ASP A 58 9.29 0.48 -18.09
CA ASP A 58 9.68 0.45 -19.49
C ASP A 58 9.80 -1.03 -19.91
N ASN A 59 8.99 -1.44 -20.90
CA ASN A 59 8.87 -2.83 -21.35
C ASN A 59 10.12 -3.38 -22.09
N GLU A 60 11.31 -2.78 -21.93
CA GLU A 60 12.51 -3.23 -22.65
C GLU A 60 13.28 -4.38 -21.98
N SER A 61 12.85 -4.89 -20.82
CA SER A 61 13.42 -6.16 -20.32
C SER A 61 12.53 -6.83 -19.29
N ASP A 62 12.01 -8.01 -19.65
CA ASP A 62 11.46 -9.03 -18.76
C ASP A 62 12.51 -9.49 -17.74
N ASN A 63 12.74 -8.69 -16.70
CA ASN A 63 13.47 -9.12 -15.51
C ASN A 63 12.94 -8.39 -14.27
N ILE A 64 11.64 -8.54 -14.00
CA ILE A 64 11.05 -8.15 -12.72
C ILE A 64 11.38 -9.26 -11.72
N SER A 65 12.60 -9.21 -11.18
CA SER A 65 12.97 -9.91 -9.96
C SER A 65 13.50 -8.89 -8.95
N GLN A 66 12.74 -8.71 -7.86
CA GLN A 66 13.14 -8.16 -6.57
C GLN A 66 13.72 -6.73 -6.54
N ARG A 67 12.85 -5.74 -6.32
CA ARG A 67 13.25 -4.44 -5.74
C ARG A 67 12.59 -4.12 -4.39
N SER A 68 11.89 -5.08 -3.78
CA SER A 68 11.18 -4.87 -2.51
C SER A 68 12.01 -5.18 -1.25
N ALA A 69 13.33 -5.38 -1.35
CA ALA A 69 14.13 -5.92 -0.24
C ALA A 69 15.30 -5.05 0.28
N ASP A 70 15.57 -3.85 -0.25
CA ASP A 70 16.68 -3.00 0.24
C ASP A 70 16.20 -1.67 0.83
N LEU A 71 15.32 -1.76 1.82
CA LEU A 71 15.12 -0.71 2.82
C LEU A 71 15.29 -1.33 4.21
N LYS A 72 16.50 -1.84 4.48
CA LYS A 72 16.99 -2.07 5.84
C LYS A 72 18.44 -1.62 5.96
N ASP A 73 18.60 -0.63 6.84
CA ASP A 73 19.77 -0.33 7.66
C ASP A 73 21.02 0.22 6.94
N THR A 74 20.94 1.47 6.53
CA THR A 74 22.08 2.39 6.69
C THR A 74 21.98 2.96 8.11
N ASP A 75 22.71 2.36 9.05
CA ASP A 75 23.15 3.10 10.23
C ASP A 75 24.67 2.98 10.31
N GLU A 76 25.31 4.14 10.26
CA GLU A 76 26.74 4.36 10.32
C GLU A 76 27.26 3.97 11.70
N SER A 77 28.41 3.31 11.78
CA SER A 77 29.33 3.46 12.91
C SER A 77 30.74 3.15 12.43
N SER A 78 31.46 4.24 12.19
CA SER A 78 32.90 4.30 11.91
C SER A 78 33.71 3.91 13.15
N ASP A 79 34.74 3.09 12.96
CA ASP A 79 36.12 3.29 13.48
C ASP A 79 37.07 2.27 12.85
#